data_AF-A0A4Q4CFE4-F1
#
_entry.id   AF-A0A4Q4CFE4-F1
#
_cell.length_a   1.000
_cell.length_b   1.000
_cell.length_c   1.000
_cell.angle_alpha   90.00
_cell.angle_beta   90.00
_cell.angle_gamma   90.00
#
_symmetry.space_group_name_H-M   'P 1'
#
loop_
_entity.id
_entity.type
_entity.pdbx_description
1 polymer ?
#
loop_
_entity_poly.entity_id
_entity_poly.type
_entity_poly.pdbx_seq_one_letter_code
_entity_poly.pdbx_strand_id
1 'polypeptide(L)'
;AFPEEYGAKELAGKSAVFQVTCKALKTPTSPAADDELAKTMGFEDLSKLQEAVRGSLQQEYDGLSRLKVKRALLDGLAERASFPVPEGMVEAEFAQIWQRIEADMKAERLDEDDKGKDEDTLKADYRAIAERRIRLGLLLSEIGRTNNISVSADELSRAMRQEAARYPGQEQQVMEFFRKNPQAADNLRSPIFEEKVVDFMLELAKVTERSVAPEELSAAAAA
;
A
#
# COMPACT_ATOMS: atom_id res chain seq x y z
N ALA A 1 35.43 -5.58 20.12
CA ALA A 1 35.38 -4.12 20.30
C ALA A 1 34.05 -3.62 19.76
N PHE A 2 33.53 -2.51 20.27
CA PHE A 2 32.33 -1.91 19.67
C PHE A 2 32.66 -1.34 18.28
N PRO A 3 31.70 -1.32 17.33
CA PRO A 3 31.85 -0.64 16.05
C PRO A 3 32.20 0.85 16.22
N GLU A 4 32.82 1.47 15.23
CA GLU A 4 33.13 2.92 15.27
C GLU A 4 31.86 3.78 15.23
N GLU A 5 30.80 3.30 14.59
CA GLU A 5 29.51 3.98 14.52
C GLU A 5 28.54 3.54 15.62
N TYR A 6 29.05 3.00 16.73
CA TYR A 6 28.20 2.56 17.84
C TYR A 6 27.46 3.76 18.46
N GLY A 7 26.13 3.64 18.62
CA GLY A 7 25.26 4.76 19.01
C GLY A 7 25.62 5.46 20.33
N ALA A 8 26.37 4.79 21.22
CA ALA A 8 27.00 5.42 22.37
C ALA A 8 28.44 5.85 22.04
N LYS A 9 28.65 7.15 21.79
CA LYS A 9 29.96 7.76 21.43
C LYS A 9 31.10 7.41 22.39
N GLU A 10 30.77 7.26 23.68
CA GLU A 10 31.71 6.89 24.75
C GLU A 10 32.30 5.48 24.59
N LEU A 11 31.63 4.60 23.84
CA LEU A 11 31.99 3.19 23.68
C LEU A 11 32.47 2.86 22.25
N ALA A 12 32.19 3.73 21.28
CA ALA A 12 32.59 3.60 19.88
C ALA A 12 34.10 3.32 19.73
N GLY A 13 34.44 2.29 18.94
CA GLY A 13 35.83 1.87 18.69
C GLY A 13 36.58 1.30 19.91
N LYS A 14 35.99 1.31 21.11
CA LYS A 14 36.65 0.81 22.31
C LYS A 14 36.53 -0.70 22.43
N SER A 15 37.60 -1.32 22.92
CA SER A 15 37.59 -2.71 23.31
C SER A 15 36.94 -2.86 24.69
N ALA A 16 36.01 -3.81 24.82
CA ALA A 16 35.36 -4.14 26.07
C ALA A 16 35.41 -5.64 26.30
N VAL A 17 35.55 -6.04 27.55
CA VAL A 17 35.47 -7.43 28.00
C VAL A 17 34.17 -7.58 28.76
N PHE A 18 33.28 -8.43 28.25
CA PHE A 18 32.04 -8.77 28.95
C PHE A 18 32.25 -10.03 29.75
N GLN A 19 32.18 -9.90 31.07
CA GLN A 19 32.08 -11.07 31.94
C GLN A 19 30.62 -11.52 31.99
N VAL A 20 30.29 -12.53 31.19
CA VAL A 20 28.93 -13.07 31.08
C VAL A 20 28.84 -14.36 31.86
N THR A 21 27.92 -14.41 32.83
CA THR A 21 27.53 -15.64 33.50
C THR A 21 26.27 -16.19 32.86
N CYS A 22 26.39 -17.31 32.13
CA CYS A 22 25.23 -17.99 31.56
C CYS A 22 24.41 -18.64 32.68
N LYS A 23 23.21 -18.11 32.93
CA LYS A 23 22.31 -18.61 33.99
C LYS A 23 21.46 -19.80 33.52
N ALA A 24 21.04 -19.78 32.26
CA ALA A 24 20.23 -20.83 31.67
C ALA A 24 20.36 -20.79 30.14
N LEU A 25 20.35 -21.97 29.52
CA LEU A 25 20.18 -22.14 28.09
C LEU A 25 18.81 -22.75 27.85
N LYS A 26 17.97 -22.10 27.04
CA LYS A 26 16.63 -22.57 26.69
C LYS A 26 16.51 -22.68 25.19
N THR A 27 15.77 -23.68 24.74
CA THR A 27 15.42 -23.88 23.33
C THR A 27 13.94 -23.53 23.14
N PRO A 28 13.57 -22.79 22.08
CA PRO A 28 12.16 -22.56 21.78
C PRO A 28 11.47 -23.90 21.46
N THR A 29 10.36 -24.17 22.12
CA THR A 29 9.49 -25.32 21.83
C THR A 29 8.17 -24.81 21.31
N SER A 30 7.75 -25.30 20.13
CA SER A 30 6.43 -25.00 19.61
C SER A 30 5.37 -25.65 20.51
N PRO A 31 4.41 -24.88 21.06
CA PRO A 31 3.30 -25.46 21.80
C PRO A 31 2.46 -26.34 20.88
N ALA A 32 1.75 -27.30 21.46
CA ALA A 32 0.75 -28.06 20.71
C ALA A 32 -0.35 -27.10 20.23
N ALA A 33 -0.85 -27.34 19.00
CA ALA A 33 -1.99 -26.60 18.48
C ALA A 33 -3.26 -27.20 19.12
N ASP A 34 -3.61 -26.73 20.32
CA ASP A 34 -4.75 -27.18 21.11
C ASP A 34 -5.52 -26.00 21.73
N ASP A 35 -6.58 -26.31 22.48
CA ASP A 35 -7.43 -25.31 23.11
C ASP A 35 -6.70 -24.49 24.19
N GLU A 36 -5.64 -25.04 24.79
CA GLU A 36 -4.85 -24.31 25.79
C GLU A 36 -4.03 -23.22 25.11
N LEU A 37 -3.41 -23.52 23.95
CA LEU A 37 -2.79 -22.49 23.12
C LEU A 37 -3.80 -21.39 22.74
N ALA A 38 -5.00 -21.78 22.30
CA ALA A 38 -6.03 -20.82 21.91
C ALA A 38 -6.44 -19.88 23.06
N LYS A 39 -6.64 -20.42 24.27
CA LYS A 39 -6.94 -19.63 25.47
C LYS A 39 -5.83 -18.65 25.84
N THR A 40 -4.55 -19.02 25.68
CA THR A 40 -3.43 -18.08 25.91
C THR A 40 -3.44 -16.90 24.96
N MET A 41 -4.06 -17.05 23.79
CA MET A 41 -4.22 -16.01 22.77
C MET A 41 -5.57 -15.28 22.86
N GLY A 42 -6.40 -15.59 23.86
CA GLY A 42 -7.70 -14.95 24.09
C GLY A 42 -8.87 -15.54 23.30
N PHE A 43 -8.72 -16.74 22.74
CA PHE A 43 -9.79 -17.47 22.06
C PHE A 43 -10.38 -18.56 22.95
N GLU A 44 -11.65 -18.91 22.72
CA GLU A 44 -12.36 -19.93 23.51
C GLU A 44 -11.76 -21.33 23.32
N ASP A 45 -11.42 -21.67 22.06
CA ASP A 45 -10.90 -22.97 21.64
C ASP A 45 -10.06 -22.86 20.36
N LEU A 46 -9.41 -23.96 19.96
CA LEU A 46 -8.58 -24.02 18.76
C LEU A 46 -9.38 -23.70 17.49
N SER A 47 -10.67 -24.08 17.43
CA SER A 47 -11.53 -23.81 16.29
C SER A 47 -11.69 -22.31 16.08
N LYS A 48 -11.92 -21.54 17.15
CA LYS A 48 -12.05 -20.07 17.11
C LYS A 48 -10.75 -19.39 16.71
N LEU A 49 -9.60 -19.89 17.21
CA LEU A 49 -8.29 -19.41 16.76
C LEU A 49 -8.10 -19.67 15.26
N GLN A 50 -8.42 -20.87 14.78
CA GLN A 50 -8.31 -21.22 13.36
C GLN A 50 -9.26 -20.41 12.47
N GLU A 51 -10.49 -20.15 12.92
CA GLU A 51 -11.45 -19.28 12.23
C GLU A 51 -10.91 -17.86 12.09
N ALA A 52 -10.34 -17.30 13.16
CA ALA A 52 -9.75 -15.96 13.15
C ALA A 52 -8.54 -15.88 12.21
N VAL A 53 -7.62 -16.86 12.29
CA VAL A 53 -6.46 -16.94 11.39
C VAL A 53 -6.91 -17.08 9.93
N ARG A 54 -7.89 -17.94 9.65
CA ARG A 54 -8.44 -18.12 8.31
C ARG A 54 -9.06 -16.83 7.79
N GLY A 55 -9.84 -16.11 8.63
CA GLY A 55 -10.41 -14.82 8.27
C GLY A 55 -9.35 -13.77 7.94
N SER A 56 -8.27 -13.70 8.74
CA SER A 56 -7.15 -12.79 8.48
C SER A 56 -6.45 -13.11 7.14
N LEU A 57 -6.16 -14.38 6.89
CA LEU A 57 -5.54 -14.82 5.63
C LEU A 57 -6.46 -14.57 4.43
N GLN A 58 -7.76 -14.78 4.58
CA GLN A 58 -8.74 -14.48 3.53
C GLN A 58 -8.72 -13.00 3.18
N GLN A 59 -8.77 -12.10 4.17
CA GLN A 59 -8.72 -10.65 3.93
C GLN A 59 -7.43 -10.22 3.23
N GLU A 60 -6.30 -10.81 3.61
CA GLU A 60 -5.01 -10.57 2.97
C GLU A 60 -5.02 -11.01 1.49
N TYR A 61 -5.44 -12.25 1.22
CA TYR A 61 -5.49 -12.78 -0.14
C TYR A 61 -6.55 -12.12 -1.03
N ASP A 62 -7.68 -11.70 -0.47
CA ASP A 62 -8.69 -10.90 -1.18
C ASP A 62 -8.08 -9.57 -1.62
N GLY A 63 -7.33 -8.91 -0.74
CA GLY A 63 -6.62 -7.66 -1.05
C GLY A 63 -5.59 -7.84 -2.17
N LEU A 64 -4.75 -8.87 -2.10
CA LEU A 64 -3.75 -9.16 -3.13
C LEU A 64 -4.40 -9.52 -4.47
N SER A 65 -5.45 -10.35 -4.44
CA SER A 65 -6.21 -10.73 -5.64
C SER A 65 -6.86 -9.52 -6.29
N ARG A 66 -7.46 -8.64 -5.47
CA ARG A 66 -8.06 -7.38 -5.92
C ARG A 66 -7.03 -6.49 -6.59
N LEU A 67 -5.86 -6.31 -5.97
CA LEU A 67 -4.78 -5.49 -6.55
C LEU A 67 -4.32 -6.05 -7.90
N LYS A 68 -4.15 -7.38 -7.99
CA LYS A 68 -3.73 -8.06 -9.23
C LYS A 68 -4.74 -7.85 -10.36
N VAL A 69 -6.03 -8.06 -10.09
CA VAL A 69 -7.10 -7.88 -11.09
C VAL A 69 -7.22 -6.41 -11.51
N LYS A 70 -7.21 -5.49 -10.54
CA LYS A 70 -7.25 -4.05 -10.80
C LYS A 70 -6.08 -3.61 -11.69
N ARG A 71 -4.86 -4.05 -11.36
CA ARG A 71 -3.69 -3.73 -12.18
C ARG A 71 -3.83 -4.27 -13.60
N ALA A 72 -4.19 -5.53 -13.76
CA ALA A 72 -4.37 -6.12 -15.09
C ALA A 72 -5.41 -5.35 -15.93
N LEU A 73 -6.50 -4.89 -15.30
CA LEU A 73 -7.49 -4.04 -15.94
C LEU A 73 -6.88 -2.70 -16.38
N LEU A 74 -6.22 -1.98 -15.46
CA LEU A 74 -5.64 -0.67 -15.74
C LEU A 74 -4.51 -0.74 -16.78
N ASP A 75 -3.70 -1.79 -16.76
CA ASP A 75 -2.65 -2.04 -17.74
C ASP A 75 -3.26 -2.26 -19.13
N GLY A 76 -4.26 -3.13 -19.24
CA GLY A 76 -4.99 -3.35 -20.49
C GLY A 76 -5.72 -2.10 -21.00
N LEU A 77 -6.16 -1.20 -20.11
CA LEU A 77 -6.70 0.11 -20.51
C LEU A 77 -5.62 1.05 -20.99
N ALA A 78 -4.48 1.12 -20.29
CA ALA A 78 -3.38 2.01 -20.64
C ALA A 78 -2.82 1.70 -22.04
N GLU A 79 -2.75 0.42 -22.42
CA GLU A 79 -2.31 -0.01 -23.74
C GLU A 79 -3.27 0.43 -24.87
N ARG A 80 -4.56 0.56 -24.58
CA ARG A 80 -5.61 0.90 -25.55
C ARG A 80 -5.94 2.39 -25.58
N ALA A 81 -5.70 3.07 -24.47
CA ALA A 81 -5.94 4.49 -24.32
C ALA A 81 -4.82 5.27 -25.02
N SER A 82 -5.11 5.77 -26.21
CA SER A 82 -4.20 6.65 -26.95
C SER A 82 -4.89 7.99 -27.22
N PHE A 83 -4.64 8.96 -26.35
CA PHE A 83 -5.08 10.34 -26.53
C PHE A 83 -4.06 11.31 -25.91
N PRO A 84 -3.96 12.54 -26.44
CA PRO A 84 -3.09 13.56 -25.88
C PRO A 84 -3.59 13.97 -24.48
N VAL A 85 -2.67 14.06 -23.53
CA VAL A 85 -2.95 14.54 -22.18
C VAL A 85 -2.48 15.99 -22.02
N PRO A 86 -3.15 16.82 -21.21
CA PRO A 86 -2.72 18.19 -20.97
C PRO A 86 -1.33 18.23 -20.31
N GLU A 87 -0.37 18.89 -20.95
CA GLU A 87 1.02 18.93 -20.48
C GLU A 87 1.14 19.48 -19.06
N GLY A 88 0.39 20.52 -18.71
CA GLY A 88 0.40 21.07 -17.34
C GLY A 88 -0.03 20.07 -16.26
N MET A 89 -0.90 19.10 -16.59
CA MET A 89 -1.26 18.02 -15.66
C MET A 89 -0.13 17.00 -15.53
N VAL A 90 0.53 16.66 -16.64
CA VAL A 90 1.69 15.76 -16.63
C VAL A 90 2.84 16.36 -15.83
N GLU A 91 3.12 17.65 -16.00
CA GLU A 91 4.15 18.34 -15.22
C GLU A 91 3.84 18.36 -13.73
N ALA A 92 2.58 18.60 -13.35
CA ALA A 92 2.18 18.62 -11.95
C ALA A 92 2.35 17.25 -11.29
N GLU A 93 1.92 16.17 -11.97
CA GLU A 93 2.11 14.79 -11.50
C GLU A 93 3.60 14.42 -11.47
N PHE A 94 4.34 14.74 -12.53
CA PHE A 94 5.78 14.50 -12.60
C PHE A 94 6.53 15.20 -11.47
N ALA A 95 6.22 16.47 -11.18
CA ALA A 95 6.87 17.22 -10.11
C ALA A 95 6.63 16.57 -8.74
N GLN A 96 5.41 16.06 -8.48
CA GLN A 96 5.11 15.34 -7.24
C GLN A 96 5.89 14.03 -7.12
N ILE A 97 5.96 13.26 -8.20
CA ILE A 97 6.74 12.02 -8.27
C ILE A 97 8.23 12.34 -8.05
N TRP A 98 8.75 13.30 -8.80
CA TRP A 98 10.17 13.68 -8.79
C TRP A 98 10.62 14.17 -7.43
N GLN A 99 9.80 14.96 -6.72
CA GLN A 99 10.11 15.39 -5.36
C GLN A 99 10.33 14.21 -4.40
N ARG A 100 9.57 13.11 -4.58
CA ARG A 100 9.75 11.89 -3.79
C ARG A 100 11.05 11.18 -4.17
N ILE A 101 11.30 11.04 -5.47
CA ILE A 101 12.53 10.42 -5.98
C ILE A 101 13.77 11.18 -5.50
N GLU A 102 13.77 12.51 -5.53
CA GLU A 102 14.88 13.32 -4.99
C GLU A 102 15.10 13.08 -3.49
N ALA A 103 14.03 12.90 -2.72
CA ALA A 103 14.13 12.60 -1.29
C ALA A 103 14.72 11.20 -1.05
N ASP A 104 14.36 10.22 -1.88
CA ASP A 104 14.89 8.86 -1.79
C ASP A 104 16.33 8.76 -2.32
N MET A 105 16.69 9.53 -3.35
CA MET A 105 18.09 9.71 -3.79
C MET A 105 18.97 10.23 -2.65
N LYS A 106 18.53 11.30 -1.97
CA LYS A 106 19.27 11.91 -0.85
C LYS A 106 19.42 10.98 0.34
N ALA A 107 18.52 10.02 0.48
CA ALA A 107 18.52 9.05 1.56
C ALA A 107 19.07 7.67 1.16
N GLU A 108 19.65 7.55 -0.04
CA GLU A 108 20.20 6.29 -0.58
C GLU A 108 19.17 5.14 -0.63
N ARG A 109 17.89 5.48 -0.86
CA ARG A 109 16.75 4.54 -0.95
C ARG A 109 16.16 4.42 -2.35
N LEU A 110 16.90 4.83 -3.39
CA LEU A 110 16.50 4.58 -4.78
C LEU A 110 16.25 3.09 -5.01
N ASP A 111 15.25 2.78 -5.82
CA ASP A 111 14.99 1.42 -6.28
C ASP A 111 16.19 0.89 -7.08
N GLU A 112 16.47 -0.42 -6.97
CA GLU A 112 17.62 -1.04 -7.64
C GLU A 112 17.58 -0.86 -9.17
N ASP A 113 16.40 -0.91 -9.77
CA ASP A 113 16.20 -0.72 -11.21
C ASP A 113 16.55 0.71 -11.68
N ASP A 114 16.55 1.68 -10.76
CA ASP A 114 16.89 3.07 -11.02
C ASP A 114 18.33 3.42 -10.64
N LYS A 115 18.98 2.58 -9.83
CA LYS A 115 20.38 2.76 -9.47
C LYS A 115 21.27 2.67 -10.71
N GLY A 116 22.04 3.72 -10.95
CA GLY A 116 22.99 3.78 -12.06
C GLY A 116 22.43 4.35 -13.36
N LYS A 117 21.13 4.66 -13.44
CA LYS A 117 20.60 5.53 -14.50
C LYS A 117 21.08 6.96 -14.29
N ASP A 118 21.36 7.68 -15.38
CA ASP A 118 21.60 9.12 -15.32
C ASP A 118 20.29 9.88 -15.04
N GLU A 119 20.42 11.13 -14.60
CA GLU A 119 19.28 11.95 -14.19
C GLU A 119 18.30 12.20 -15.34
N ASP A 120 18.78 12.38 -16.58
CA ASP A 120 17.90 12.65 -17.71
C ASP A 120 17.08 11.40 -18.08
N THR A 121 17.70 10.23 -18.05
CA THR A 121 16.99 8.95 -18.23
C THR A 121 15.94 8.74 -17.13
N LEU A 122 16.29 8.99 -15.86
CA LEU A 122 15.33 8.89 -14.75
C LEU A 122 14.15 9.83 -14.93
N LYS A 123 14.40 11.10 -15.27
CA LYS A 123 13.34 12.08 -15.51
C LYS A 123 12.43 11.64 -16.64
N ALA A 124 12.98 11.10 -17.73
CA ALA A 124 12.20 10.61 -18.86
C ALA A 124 11.28 9.44 -18.45
N ASP A 125 11.81 8.46 -17.72
CA ASP A 125 11.05 7.31 -17.21
C ASP A 125 9.90 7.75 -16.30
N TYR A 126 10.19 8.61 -15.32
CA TYR A 126 9.18 9.12 -14.39
C TYR A 126 8.16 10.05 -15.04
N ARG A 127 8.55 10.78 -16.08
CA ARG A 127 7.62 11.56 -16.90
C ARG A 127 6.67 10.66 -17.67
N ALA A 128 7.15 9.56 -18.24
CA ALA A 128 6.30 8.57 -18.90
C ALA A 128 5.30 7.93 -17.92
N ILE A 129 5.73 7.67 -16.68
CA ILE A 129 4.84 7.21 -15.59
C ILE A 129 3.77 8.26 -15.28
N ALA A 130 4.14 9.53 -15.14
CA ALA A 130 3.21 10.63 -14.90
C ALA A 130 2.18 10.75 -16.03
N GLU A 131 2.63 10.71 -17.28
CA GLU A 131 1.77 10.76 -18.46
C GLU A 131 0.76 9.61 -18.47
N ARG A 132 1.22 8.39 -18.17
CA ARG A 132 0.38 7.20 -18.06
C ARG A 132 -0.68 7.35 -16.96
N ARG A 133 -0.31 7.87 -15.79
CA ARG A 133 -1.24 8.09 -14.66
C ARG A 133 -2.30 9.13 -15.00
N ILE A 134 -1.91 10.27 -15.56
CA ILE A 134 -2.85 11.31 -15.99
C ILE A 134 -3.81 10.76 -17.04
N ARG A 135 -3.31 10.02 -18.03
CA ARG A 135 -4.15 9.41 -19.07
C ARG A 135 -5.19 8.46 -18.47
N LEU A 136 -4.77 7.54 -17.60
CA LEU A 136 -5.68 6.61 -16.94
C LEU A 136 -6.69 7.36 -16.06
N GLY A 137 -6.25 8.34 -15.27
CA GLY A 137 -7.13 9.14 -14.42
C GLY A 137 -8.22 9.86 -15.21
N LEU A 138 -7.86 10.47 -16.35
CA LEU A 138 -8.82 11.12 -17.25
C LEU A 138 -9.80 10.11 -17.87
N LEU A 139 -9.31 8.94 -18.29
CA LEU A 139 -10.16 7.88 -18.84
C LEU A 139 -11.17 7.38 -17.80
N LEU A 140 -10.72 7.05 -16.59
CA LEU A 140 -11.59 6.57 -15.51
C LEU A 140 -12.60 7.64 -15.10
N SER A 141 -12.18 8.91 -15.05
CA SER A 141 -13.07 10.04 -14.78
C SER A 141 -14.18 10.14 -15.83
N GLU A 142 -13.85 9.98 -17.11
CA GLU A 142 -14.82 10.04 -18.21
C GLU A 142 -15.77 8.83 -18.22
N ILE A 143 -15.25 7.64 -17.91
CA ILE A 143 -16.08 6.43 -17.73
C ILE A 143 -17.07 6.64 -16.58
N GLY A 144 -16.58 7.10 -15.42
CA GLY A 144 -17.45 7.34 -14.26
C GLY A 144 -18.48 8.43 -14.53
N ARG A 145 -18.10 9.53 -15.18
CA ARG A 145 -19.01 10.60 -15.60
C ARG A 145 -20.11 10.09 -16.53
N THR A 146 -19.75 9.34 -17.56
CA THR A 146 -20.70 8.83 -18.58
C THR A 146 -21.67 7.81 -18.00
N ASN A 147 -21.24 7.04 -17.00
CA ASN A 147 -22.06 6.02 -16.34
C ASN A 147 -22.69 6.49 -15.02
N ASN A 148 -22.62 7.80 -14.72
CA ASN A 148 -23.18 8.41 -13.50
C ASN A 148 -22.67 7.76 -12.19
N ILE A 149 -21.43 7.28 -12.21
CA ILE A 149 -20.77 6.75 -11.01
C ILE A 149 -20.38 7.94 -10.14
N SER A 150 -20.73 7.88 -8.86
CA SER A 150 -20.38 8.91 -7.90
C SER A 150 -20.14 8.32 -6.51
N VAL A 151 -19.36 9.04 -5.70
CA VAL A 151 -19.13 8.70 -4.30
C VAL A 151 -20.19 9.39 -3.46
N SER A 152 -21.01 8.59 -2.79
CA SER A 152 -22.04 9.07 -1.88
C SER A 152 -21.43 9.72 -0.63
N ALA A 153 -22.20 10.58 0.02
CA ALA A 153 -21.81 11.19 1.29
C ALA A 153 -21.54 10.13 2.38
N ASP A 154 -22.29 9.02 2.37
CA ASP A 154 -22.13 7.94 3.33
C ASP A 154 -20.82 7.17 3.13
N GLU A 155 -20.43 6.91 1.88
CA GLU A 155 -19.13 6.29 1.55
C GLU A 155 -17.97 7.17 2.01
N LEU A 156 -18.03 8.47 1.69
CA LEU A 156 -17.01 9.42 2.12
C LEU A 156 -16.96 9.52 3.66
N SER A 157 -18.12 9.56 4.32
CA SER A 157 -18.23 9.59 5.78
C SER A 157 -17.67 8.33 6.43
N ARG A 158 -17.84 7.15 5.80
CA ARG A 158 -17.20 5.89 6.24
C ARG A 158 -15.68 5.96 6.11
N ALA A 159 -15.16 6.44 4.98
CA ALA A 159 -13.72 6.58 4.78
C ALA A 159 -13.07 7.56 5.77
N MET A 160 -13.73 8.69 6.05
CA MET A 160 -13.27 9.62 7.09
C MET A 160 -13.20 8.96 8.47
N ARG A 161 -14.19 8.13 8.84
CA ARG A 161 -14.17 7.38 10.12
C ARG A 161 -13.07 6.33 10.16
N GLN A 162 -12.83 5.63 9.06
CA GLN A 162 -11.75 4.66 8.97
C GLN A 162 -10.38 5.33 9.14
N GLU A 163 -10.17 6.47 8.48
CA GLU A 163 -8.93 7.24 8.66
C GLU A 163 -8.80 7.79 10.08
N ALA A 164 -9.89 8.29 10.67
CA ALA A 164 -9.90 8.75 12.07
C ALA A 164 -9.54 7.64 13.06
N ALA A 165 -9.98 6.40 12.83
CA ALA A 165 -9.68 5.25 13.70
C ALA A 165 -8.18 4.91 13.76
N ARG A 166 -7.37 5.43 12.82
CA ARG A 166 -5.90 5.28 12.84
C ARG A 166 -5.23 6.20 13.85
N TYR A 167 -5.97 7.15 14.44
CA TYR A 167 -5.48 8.12 15.41
C TYR A 167 -6.30 8.06 16.71
N PRO A 168 -6.13 7.02 17.55
CA PRO A 168 -6.87 6.87 18.79
C PRO A 168 -6.74 8.09 19.72
N GLY A 169 -7.87 8.62 20.19
CA GLY A 169 -7.94 9.81 21.04
C GLY A 169 -7.94 11.15 20.31
N GLN A 170 -7.81 11.16 18.98
CA GLN A 170 -7.86 12.36 18.13
C GLN A 170 -8.92 12.26 17.03
N GLU A 171 -9.81 11.28 17.10
CA GLU A 171 -10.76 10.93 16.04
C GLU A 171 -11.64 12.12 15.66
N GLN A 172 -12.11 12.89 16.65
CA GLN A 172 -12.92 14.08 16.40
C GLN A 172 -12.16 15.18 15.65
N GLN A 173 -10.88 15.37 15.96
CA GLN A 173 -10.03 16.38 15.31
C GLN A 173 -9.77 15.99 13.84
N VAL A 174 -9.52 14.69 13.58
CA VAL A 174 -9.35 14.17 12.22
C VAL A 174 -10.63 14.34 11.41
N MET A 175 -11.79 14.00 11.98
CA MET A 175 -13.08 14.21 11.32
C MET A 175 -13.35 15.69 11.03
N GLU A 176 -13.03 16.58 11.96
CA GLU A 176 -13.18 18.03 11.78
C GLU A 176 -12.21 18.58 10.71
N PHE A 177 -10.98 18.07 10.67
CA PHE A 177 -10.00 18.40 9.64
C PHE A 177 -10.55 18.09 8.24
N PHE A 178 -11.08 16.90 8.00
CA PHE A 178 -11.66 16.56 6.69
C PHE A 178 -12.89 17.39 6.34
N ARG A 179 -13.71 17.80 7.33
CA ARG A 179 -14.86 18.67 7.10
C ARG A 179 -14.46 20.10 6.73
N LYS A 180 -13.38 20.62 7.31
CA LYS A 180 -12.88 21.99 7.07
C LYS A 180 -11.99 22.09 5.84
N ASN A 181 -11.44 20.97 5.36
CA ASN A 181 -10.50 20.93 4.25
C ASN A 181 -11.07 20.09 3.09
N PRO A 182 -11.85 20.70 2.17
CA PRO A 182 -12.43 19.98 1.03
C PRO A 182 -11.40 19.21 0.20
N GLN A 183 -10.22 19.79 -0.01
CA GLN A 183 -9.12 19.13 -0.73
C GLN A 183 -8.67 17.83 -0.05
N ALA A 184 -8.62 17.80 1.29
CA ALA A 184 -8.27 16.59 2.03
C ALA A 184 -9.39 15.53 1.94
N ALA A 185 -10.65 15.96 1.91
CA ALA A 185 -11.77 15.06 1.68
C ALA A 185 -11.76 14.49 0.25
N ASP A 186 -11.34 15.28 -0.75
CA ASP A 186 -11.19 14.81 -2.12
C ASP A 186 -10.10 13.74 -2.26
N ASN A 187 -9.01 13.83 -1.48
CA ASN A 187 -8.00 12.78 -1.43
C ASN A 187 -8.54 11.42 -0.92
N LEU A 188 -9.59 11.44 -0.08
CA LEU A 188 -10.30 10.21 0.31
C LEU A 188 -11.33 9.79 -0.74
N ARG A 189 -11.93 10.74 -1.46
CA ARG A 189 -12.94 10.47 -2.48
C ARG A 189 -12.36 9.79 -3.71
N SER A 190 -11.21 10.26 -4.20
CA SER A 190 -10.56 9.77 -5.42
C SER A 190 -10.37 8.24 -5.43
N PRO A 191 -9.75 7.60 -4.42
CA PRO A 191 -9.58 6.15 -4.43
C PRO A 191 -10.92 5.39 -4.36
N ILE A 192 -11.92 5.92 -3.65
CA ILE A 192 -13.27 5.30 -3.61
C ILE A 192 -13.92 5.36 -4.99
N PHE A 193 -13.83 6.52 -5.65
CA PHE A 193 -14.36 6.69 -7.00
C PHE A 193 -13.68 5.74 -7.99
N GLU A 194 -12.34 5.66 -7.94
CA GLU A 194 -11.54 4.75 -8.76
C GLU A 194 -11.98 3.30 -8.57
N GLU A 195 -12.10 2.82 -7.32
CA GLU A 195 -12.58 1.46 -7.03
C GLU A 195 -13.97 1.20 -7.62
N LYS A 196 -14.89 2.16 -7.50
CA LYS A 196 -16.24 2.01 -8.07
C LYS A 196 -16.25 1.93 -9.59
N VAL A 197 -15.40 2.72 -10.26
CA VAL A 197 -15.25 2.64 -11.71
C VAL A 197 -14.64 1.29 -12.11
N VAL A 198 -13.62 0.83 -11.39
CA VAL A 198 -13.01 -0.49 -11.60
C VAL A 198 -14.05 -1.60 -11.41
N ASP A 199 -14.86 -1.56 -10.34
CA ASP A 199 -15.94 -2.52 -10.10
C ASP A 199 -16.92 -2.57 -11.27
N PHE A 200 -17.43 -1.42 -11.69
CA PHE A 200 -18.32 -1.31 -12.83
C PHE A 200 -17.71 -1.92 -14.10
N MET A 201 -16.42 -1.69 -14.34
CA MET A 201 -15.73 -2.26 -15.49
C MET A 201 -15.55 -3.77 -15.38
N LEU A 202 -15.27 -4.30 -14.19
CA LEU A 202 -15.13 -5.74 -13.95
C LEU A 202 -16.45 -6.49 -14.10
N GLU A 203 -17.59 -5.87 -13.78
CA GLU A 203 -18.93 -6.42 -14.05
C GLU A 203 -19.19 -6.62 -15.55
N LEU A 204 -18.60 -5.77 -16.40
CA LEU A 204 -18.72 -5.84 -17.85
C LEU A 204 -17.62 -6.69 -18.51
N ALA A 205 -16.51 -6.91 -17.80
CA ALA A 205 -15.38 -7.66 -18.30
C ALA A 205 -15.61 -9.18 -18.20
N LYS A 206 -14.97 -9.94 -19.08
CA LYS A 206 -14.89 -11.39 -18.93
C LYS A 206 -13.83 -11.73 -17.89
N VAL A 207 -14.23 -11.87 -16.64
CA VAL A 207 -13.35 -12.29 -15.55
C VAL A 207 -13.25 -13.82 -15.51
N THR A 208 -12.03 -14.34 -15.40
CA THR A 208 -11.77 -15.78 -15.26
C THR A 208 -11.03 -16.06 -13.97
N GLU A 209 -11.46 -17.07 -13.24
CA GLU A 209 -10.81 -17.50 -12.00
C GLU A 209 -9.64 -18.42 -12.31
N ARG A 210 -8.53 -18.23 -11.59
CA ARG A 210 -7.36 -19.11 -11.63
C ARG A 210 -6.85 -19.33 -10.22
N SER A 211 -6.71 -20.59 -9.84
CA SER A 211 -6.03 -20.96 -8.60
C SER A 211 -4.52 -20.79 -8.77
N VAL A 212 -3.89 -20.11 -7.81
CA VAL A 212 -2.45 -19.83 -7.76
C VAL A 212 -1.93 -20.11 -6.36
N ALA A 213 -0.63 -20.37 -6.25
CA ALA A 213 0.01 -20.49 -4.95
C ALA A 213 0.11 -19.12 -4.26
N PRO A 214 0.11 -19.04 -2.91
CA PRO A 214 0.23 -17.78 -2.18
C PRO A 214 1.47 -16.96 -2.57
N GLU A 215 2.59 -17.64 -2.84
CA GLU A 215 3.84 -17.01 -3.24
C GLU A 215 3.73 -16.34 -4.62
N GLU A 216 3.03 -16.99 -5.57
CA GLU A 216 2.75 -16.43 -6.90
C GLU A 216 1.82 -15.21 -6.82
N LEU A 217 0.82 -15.26 -5.92
CA LEU A 217 -0.09 -14.14 -5.71
C LEU A 217 0.63 -12.94 -5.11
N SER A 218 1.48 -13.17 -4.11
CA SER A 218 2.24 -12.14 -3.41
C SER A 218 3.28 -11.48 -4.32
N ALA A 219 4.03 -12.27 -5.10
CA ALA A 219 5.01 -11.74 -6.04
C ALA A 219 4.37 -10.86 -7.13
N ALA A 220 3.20 -11.25 -7.64
CA ALA A 220 2.48 -10.49 -8.66
C ALA A 220 1.88 -9.18 -8.15
N ALA A 221 1.63 -9.07 -6.84
CA ALA A 221 1.14 -7.87 -6.19
C ALA A 221 2.25 -6.87 -5.80
N ALA A 222 3.48 -7.37 -5.63
CA ALA A 222 4.65 -6.57 -5.27
C ALA A 222 5.41 -5.98 -6.48
N ALA A 223 5.33 -6.64 -7.64
CA ALA A 223 5.80 -6.10 -8.92
C ALA A 223 4.96 -4.88 -9.35
#